data_AF-A0A9J7IEZ4-F1
#
_entry.id   AF-A0A9J7IEZ4-F1
#
_cell.length_a   1.000
_cell.length_b   1.000
_cell.length_c   1.000
_cell.angle_alpha   90.00
_cell.angle_beta   90.00
_cell.angle_gamma   90.00
#
_symmetry.space_group_name_H-M   'P 1'
#
loop_
_entity.id
_entity.type
_entity.pdbx_description
1 polymer ?
#
loop_
_entity_poly.entity_id
_entity_poly.type
_entity_poly.pdbx_seq_one_letter_code
_entity_poly.pdbx_strand_id
1 'polypeptide(L)'
;MKVQIIFLVSLIITSRCCFSNAATQEISHISINEDDYMREESLFLIDEKDLEIRGTLQQSFVSSNGDILRTTLEYVADKLGYRTKYKYETDPGYFVEALCGSTLYSLAG
;
A
#
# COMPACT_ATOMS: atom_id res chain seq x y z
N MET A 1 -8.89 -13.24 49.92
CA MET A 1 -9.98 -12.94 48.96
C MET A 1 -9.69 -11.83 47.96
N LYS A 2 -8.94 -10.75 48.28
CA LYS A 2 -8.68 -9.66 47.31
C LYS A 2 -7.83 -10.05 46.08
N VAL A 3 -6.90 -11.00 46.22
CA VAL A 3 -5.97 -11.39 45.14
C VAL A 3 -6.67 -12.16 44.01
N GLN A 4 -7.67 -12.97 44.31
CA GLN A 4 -8.40 -13.75 43.30
C GLN A 4 -9.24 -12.87 42.35
N ILE A 5 -9.77 -11.75 42.85
CA ILE A 5 -10.56 -10.81 42.05
C ILE A 5 -9.67 -10.09 41.02
N ILE A 6 -8.44 -9.74 41.39
CA ILE A 6 -7.49 -9.06 40.50
C ILE A 6 -7.08 -9.97 39.33
N PHE A 7 -6.83 -11.26 39.60
CA PHE A 7 -6.54 -12.24 38.55
C PHE A 7 -7.72 -12.45 37.59
N LEU A 8 -8.95 -12.49 38.11
CA LEU A 8 -10.16 -12.65 37.29
C LEU A 8 -10.37 -11.43 36.36
N VAL A 9 -10.19 -10.22 36.89
CA VAL A 9 -10.32 -8.97 36.10
C VAL A 9 -9.21 -8.87 35.05
N SER A 10 -7.98 -9.24 35.39
CA SER A 10 -6.86 -9.27 34.44
C SER A 10 -7.11 -10.26 33.29
N LEU A 11 -7.69 -11.43 33.58
CA LEU A 11 -8.00 -12.46 32.58
C LEU A 11 -9.13 -12.01 31.62
N ILE A 12 -10.11 -11.27 32.12
CA ILE A 12 -11.19 -10.70 31.30
C ILE A 12 -10.65 -9.60 30.38
N ILE A 13 -9.74 -8.76 30.86
CA ILE A 13 -9.15 -7.68 30.06
C ILE A 13 -8.25 -8.25 28.96
N THR A 14 -7.40 -9.24 29.27
CA THR A 14 -6.53 -9.84 28.24
C THR A 14 -7.32 -10.66 27.21
N SER A 15 -8.42 -11.32 27.60
CA SER A 15 -9.26 -11.99 26.61
C SER A 15 -9.91 -10.98 25.65
N ARG A 16 -10.41 -9.85 26.16
CA ARG A 16 -11.02 -8.79 25.32
C ARG A 16 -10.03 -8.09 24.41
N CYS A 17 -8.76 -7.94 24.80
CA CYS A 17 -7.73 -7.38 23.93
C CYS A 17 -7.29 -8.34 22.80
N CYS A 18 -7.33 -9.67 23.01
CA CYS A 18 -7.04 -10.62 21.93
C CYS A 18 -8.16 -10.67 20.87
N PHE A 19 -9.41 -10.38 21.23
CA PHE A 19 -10.53 -10.36 20.28
C PHE A 19 -10.56 -9.13 19.37
N SER A 20 -9.85 -8.03 19.68
CA SER A 20 -9.89 -6.83 18.82
C SER A 20 -9.03 -6.94 17.56
N ASN A 21 -8.17 -7.94 17.45
CA ASN A 21 -7.29 -8.15 16.29
C ASN A 21 -7.77 -9.28 15.36
N ALA A 22 -8.99 -9.80 15.58
CA ALA A 22 -9.33 -11.16 15.16
C ALA A 22 -10.05 -11.35 13.81
N ALA A 23 -10.38 -10.32 13.03
CA ALA A 23 -11.21 -10.58 11.86
C ALA A 23 -11.00 -9.64 10.66
N THR A 24 -9.77 -9.20 10.39
CA THR A 24 -9.45 -8.70 9.04
C THR A 24 -8.80 -9.84 8.24
N GLN A 25 -9.52 -10.37 7.26
CA GLN A 25 -9.05 -11.40 6.36
C GLN A 25 -8.95 -10.85 4.94
N GLU A 26 -7.79 -11.00 4.31
CA GLU A 26 -7.65 -10.70 2.88
C GLU A 26 -8.27 -11.82 2.04
N ILE A 27 -9.20 -11.44 1.16
CA ILE A 27 -9.94 -12.35 0.28
C ILE A 27 -9.23 -12.48 -1.07
N SER A 28 -8.72 -11.36 -1.59
CA SER A 28 -8.04 -11.32 -2.87
C SER A 28 -7.03 -10.19 -2.91
N HIS A 29 -5.96 -10.42 -3.68
CA HIS A 29 -4.91 -9.46 -3.96
C HIS A 29 -4.63 -9.41 -5.46
N ILE A 30 -4.50 -8.20 -6.00
CA ILE A 30 -4.03 -7.95 -7.35
C ILE A 30 -2.84 -7.00 -7.25
N SER A 31 -1.72 -7.40 -7.85
CA SER A 31 -0.54 -6.55 -8.01
C SER A 31 -0.13 -6.53 -9.47
N ILE A 32 0.01 -5.33 -10.03
CA ILE A 32 0.51 -5.07 -11.37
C ILE A 32 1.69 -4.12 -11.20
N ASN A 33 2.84 -4.51 -11.72
CA ASN A 33 4.06 -3.72 -11.63
C ASN A 33 4.72 -3.67 -13.02
N GLU A 34 4.75 -2.48 -13.59
CA GLU A 34 5.40 -2.10 -14.84
C GLU A 34 6.36 -0.93 -14.55
N ASP A 35 7.30 -0.67 -15.46
CA ASP A 35 8.42 0.26 -15.22
C ASP A 35 8.00 1.64 -14.67
N ASP A 36 6.91 2.20 -15.21
CA ASP A 36 6.38 3.52 -14.83
C ASP A 36 5.03 3.46 -14.09
N TYR A 37 4.55 2.25 -13.78
CA TYR A 37 3.19 2.05 -13.27
C TYR A 37 3.14 0.91 -12.27
N MET A 38 2.61 1.17 -11.08
CA MET A 38 2.33 0.14 -10.10
C MET A 38 0.88 0.28 -9.61
N ARG A 39 0.16 -0.83 -9.56
CA ARG A 39 -1.15 -0.92 -8.92
C ARG A 39 -1.18 -2.10 -7.99
N GLU A 40 -1.57 -1.83 -6.75
CA GLU A 40 -1.91 -2.86 -5.77
C GLU A 40 -3.34 -2.65 -5.32
N GLU A 41 -4.12 -3.73 -5.25
CA GLU A 41 -5.50 -3.69 -4.77
C GLU A 41 -5.79 -4.98 -4.00
N SER A 42 -6.36 -4.83 -2.81
CA SER A 42 -6.74 -5.93 -1.93
C SER A 42 -8.18 -5.76 -1.47
N LEU A 43 -8.92 -6.88 -1.48
CA LEU A 43 -10.25 -6.97 -0.88
C LEU A 43 -10.13 -7.65 0.49
N PHE A 44 -10.67 -7.01 1.51
CA PHE A 44 -10.67 -7.49 2.89
C PHE A 44 -12.10 -7.76 3.38
N LEU A 45 -12.26 -8.85 4.13
CA LEU A 45 -13.38 -9.08 5.01
C LEU A 45 -13.02 -8.59 6.41
N ILE A 46 -13.78 -7.63 6.94
CA ILE A 46 -13.61 -7.06 8.27
C ILE A 46 -14.75 -7.55 9.17
N ASP A 47 -14.40 -8.10 10.33
CA ASP A 47 -15.34 -8.61 11.34
C ASP A 47 -16.39 -9.59 10.79
N GLU A 48 -15.98 -10.39 9.79
CA GLU A 48 -16.81 -11.37 9.06
C GLU A 48 -18.06 -10.78 8.38
N LYS A 49 -18.18 -9.45 8.29
CA LYS A 49 -19.43 -8.78 7.90
C LYS A 49 -19.26 -7.62 6.95
N ASP A 50 -18.14 -6.91 7.06
CA ASP A 50 -17.88 -5.71 6.27
C ASP A 50 -16.86 -6.04 5.17
N LEU A 51 -17.07 -5.52 3.98
CA LEU A 51 -16.09 -5.57 2.91
C LEU A 51 -15.38 -4.23 2.79
N GLU A 52 -14.06 -4.29 2.68
CA GLU A 52 -13.22 -3.13 2.46
C GLU A 52 -12.26 -3.41 1.30
N ILE A 53 -12.23 -2.52 0.32
CA ILE A 53 -11.22 -2.53 -0.75
C ILE A 53 -10.18 -1.49 -0.38
N ARG A 54 -8.90 -1.88 -0.37
CA ARG A 54 -7.77 -0.96 -0.28
C ARG A 54 -6.97 -1.06 -1.55
N GLY A 55 -6.49 0.06 -2.06
CA GLY A 55 -5.55 0.01 -3.16
C GLY A 55 -4.62 1.21 -3.20
N THR A 56 -3.53 1.00 -3.93
CA THR A 56 -2.50 1.98 -4.20
C THR A 56 -2.25 1.99 -5.70
N LEU A 57 -2.26 3.18 -6.28
CA LEU A 57 -1.88 3.43 -7.66
C LEU A 57 -0.68 4.36 -7.66
N GLN A 58 0.41 3.95 -8.28
CA GLN A 58 1.60 4.77 -8.46
C GLN A 58 1.89 4.91 -9.94
N GLN A 59 2.19 6.14 -10.37
CA GLN A 59 2.60 6.45 -11.73
C GLN A 59 3.84 7.33 -11.67
N SER A 60 4.83 6.98 -12.50
CA SER A 60 6.02 7.77 -12.73
C SER A 60 5.93 8.43 -14.10
N PHE A 61 6.38 9.68 -14.22
CA PHE A 61 6.47 10.38 -15.49
C PHE A 61 7.68 11.29 -15.52
N VAL A 62 8.31 11.41 -16.68
CA VAL A 62 9.44 12.31 -16.89
C VAL A 62 8.91 13.71 -17.22
N SER A 63 9.30 14.69 -16.42
CA SER A 63 8.94 16.09 -16.65
C SER A 63 9.71 16.69 -17.84
N SER A 64 9.29 17.85 -18.32
CA SER A 64 10.02 18.60 -19.35
C SER A 64 11.47 18.95 -18.98
N ASN A 65 11.78 18.94 -17.68
CA ASN A 65 13.10 19.29 -17.16
C ASN A 65 13.99 18.05 -16.93
N GLY A 66 13.50 16.85 -17.27
CA GLY A 66 14.19 15.58 -17.04
C GLY A 66 14.00 14.99 -15.64
N ASP A 67 13.33 15.70 -14.73
CA ASP A 67 13.01 15.19 -13.39
C ASP A 67 11.98 14.05 -13.47
N ILE A 68 12.14 13.02 -12.64
CA ILE A 68 11.14 11.96 -12.49
C ILE A 68 10.11 12.42 -11.46
N LEU A 69 8.87 12.50 -11.90
CA LEU A 69 7.73 12.84 -11.06
C LEU A 69 6.96 11.57 -10.75
N ARG A 70 6.67 11.37 -9.47
CA ARG A 70 5.91 10.23 -8.98
C ARG A 70 4.63 10.72 -8.33
N THR A 71 3.51 10.21 -8.83
CA THR A 71 2.20 10.39 -8.21
C THR A 71 1.77 9.07 -7.60
N THR A 72 1.35 9.12 -6.33
CA THR A 72 0.76 7.98 -5.63
C THR A 72 -0.65 8.35 -5.16
N LEU A 73 -1.62 7.48 -5.46
CA LEU A 73 -2.99 7.53 -4.99
C LEU A 73 -3.24 6.30 -4.12
N GLU A 74 -3.45 6.52 -2.83
CA GLU A 74 -3.95 5.52 -1.89
C GLU A 74 -5.46 5.69 -1.77
N TYR A 75 -6.24 4.62 -1.85
CA TYR A 75 -7.69 4.68 -1.68
C TYR A 75 -8.22 3.53 -0.84
N VAL A 76 -9.33 3.81 -0.16
CA VAL A 76 -10.09 2.84 0.62
C VAL A 76 -11.57 3.01 0.28
N ALA A 77 -12.23 1.93 -0.09
CA ALA A 77 -13.66 1.87 -0.34
C ALA A 77 -14.30 0.90 0.65
N ASP A 78 -15.25 1.38 1.45
CA ASP A 78 -16.00 0.57 2.42
C ASP A 78 -17.46 1.02 2.51
N LYS A 79 -18.18 0.52 3.53
CA LYS A 79 -19.57 0.90 3.82
C LYS A 79 -19.78 2.39 4.12
N LEU A 80 -18.74 3.12 4.54
CA LEU A 80 -18.78 4.55 4.85
C LEU A 80 -18.48 5.40 3.61
N GLY A 81 -18.12 4.78 2.49
CA GLY A 81 -17.89 5.43 1.21
C GLY A 81 -16.45 5.29 0.72
N TYR A 82 -16.07 6.19 -0.18
CA TYR A 82 -14.77 6.19 -0.85
C TYR A 82 -13.88 7.29 -0.30
N ARG A 83 -12.67 6.92 0.15
CA ARG A 83 -11.68 7.85 0.72
C ARG A 83 -10.38 7.72 -0.04
N THR A 84 -9.76 8.86 -0.36
CA THR A 84 -8.51 8.92 -1.12
C THR A 84 -7.47 9.78 -0.43
N LYS A 85 -6.21 9.47 -0.71
CA LYS A 85 -5.05 10.25 -0.30
C LYS A 85 -4.07 10.31 -1.47
N TYR A 86 -3.70 11.52 -1.85
CA TYR A 86 -2.78 11.77 -2.95
C TYR A 86 -1.42 12.20 -2.39
N LYS A 87 -0.36 11.67 -2.99
CA LYS A 87 1.02 12.04 -2.72
C LYS A 87 1.71 12.35 -4.04
N TYR A 88 2.49 13.41 -4.05
CA TYR A 88 3.29 13.82 -5.18
C TYR A 88 4.74 13.97 -4.71
N GLU A 89 5.66 13.32 -5.40
CA GLU A 89 7.09 13.35 -5.11
C GLU A 89 7.86 13.64 -6.39
N THR A 90 8.86 14.51 -6.27
CA THR A 90 9.85 14.71 -7.31
C THR A 90 11.09 13.95 -6.87
N ASP A 91 11.46 12.91 -7.62
CA ASP A 91 12.73 12.22 -7.42
C ASP A 91 13.77 12.94 -8.29
N PRO A 92 14.79 13.59 -7.70
CA PRO A 92 15.89 14.19 -8.46
C PRO A 92 16.84 13.12 -9.07
N GLY A 93 16.43 11.85 -9.08
CA GLY A 93 17.16 10.71 -9.63
C GLY A 93 17.79 11.01 -10.97
N TYR A 94 19.12 11.14 -10.96
CA TYR A 94 19.97 11.22 -12.14
C TYR A 94 19.54 10.17 -13.15
N PHE A 95 19.18 10.62 -14.34
CA PHE A 95 19.02 9.78 -15.51
C PHE A 95 20.41 9.20 -15.84
N VAL A 96 20.71 8.00 -15.33
CA VAL A 96 21.67 7.14 -16.04
C VAL A 96 20.88 6.73 -17.27
N GLU A 97 21.11 7.44 -18.38
CA GLU A 97 20.69 6.98 -19.70
C GLU A 97 21.14 5.52 -19.79
N ALA A 98 20.20 4.60 -19.63
CA ALA A 98 20.37 3.25 -20.11
C ALA A 98 20.42 3.41 -21.62
N LEU A 99 21.59 3.77 -22.13
CA LEU A 99 21.91 3.78 -23.54
C LEU A 99 21.44 2.43 -24.06
N CYS A 100 20.38 2.45 -24.88
CA CYS A 100 19.88 1.24 -25.48
C CYS A 100 21.05 0.54 -26.19
N GLY A 101 21.05 -0.79 -26.26
CA GLY A 101 22.23 -1.55 -26.73
C GLY A 101 22.78 -1.09 -28.09
N SER A 102 21.95 -0.48 -28.94
CA SER A 102 22.35 0.15 -30.20
C SER A 102 23.21 1.41 -30.03
N THR A 103 22.99 2.22 -29.00
CA THR A 103 23.79 3.42 -28.74
C THR A 103 25.16 3.08 -28.15
N LEU A 104 25.24 2.07 -27.27
CA LEU A 104 26.50 1.52 -26.77
C LEU A 104 27.36 0.91 -27.90
N TYR A 105 26.73 0.22 -28.87
CA TYR A 105 27.44 -0.36 -30.01
C TYR A 105 28.06 0.71 -30.92
N SER A 106 27.40 1.86 -31.10
CA SER A 106 27.94 2.97 -31.90
C SER A 106 29.11 3.71 -31.25
N LEU A 107 29.24 3.61 -29.92
CA LEU A 107 30.31 4.26 -29.15
C LEU A 107 31.54 3.36 -28.95
N ALA A 108 31.42 2.05 -29.14
CA ALA A 108 32.49 1.09 -28.89
C ALA A 108 33.50 0.92 -30.04
N GLY A 109 33.16 1.34 -31.27
CA GLY A 109 34.03 1.23 -32.45
C GLY A 109 34.08 -0.17 -33.03
#